data_AF-A0A7C4VZU0-F1
#
_entry.id   AF-A0A7C4VZU0-F1
#
_cell.length_a   1.000
_cell.length_b   1.000
_cell.length_c   1.000
_cell.angle_alpha   90.00
_cell.angle_beta   90.00
_cell.angle_gamma   90.00
#
_symmetry.space_group_name_H-M   'P 1'
#
loop_
_entity.id
_entity.type
_entity.pdbx_description
1 polymer ?
#
loop_
_entity_poly.entity_id
_entity_poly.type
_entity_poly.pdbx_seq_one_letter_code
_entity_poly.pdbx_strand_id
1 'polypeptide(L)'
;MKIVPLASDSLGTRSMATYVESENIGILIDPAVALSPSRFNLPPHPLELQRKEEQLNLIKEKAKQSSIIIITHYHYDHHNPDELSIY
;
A
#
# COMPACT_ATOMS: atom_id res chain seq x y z
N MET A 1 -16.29 1.12 -13.24
CA MET A 1 -14.99 1.52 -12.68
C MET A 1 -15.13 1.70 -11.18
N LYS A 2 -14.22 1.12 -10.39
CA LYS A 2 -14.17 1.22 -8.94
C LYS A 2 -12.76 1.64 -8.52
N ILE A 3 -12.65 2.57 -7.58
CA ILE A 3 -11.38 3.07 -7.05
C ILE A 3 -11.36 2.78 -5.55
N VAL A 4 -10.34 2.07 -5.09
CA VAL A 4 -10.23 1.59 -3.71
C VAL A 4 -8.86 1.99 -3.15
N PRO A 5 -8.79 3.00 -2.28
CA PRO A 5 -7.60 3.27 -1.50
C PRO A 5 -7.34 2.08 -0.56
N LEU A 6 -6.16 1.46 -0.67
CA LEU A 6 -5.73 0.34 0.17
C LEU A 6 -4.91 0.84 1.36
N ALA A 7 -4.03 1.82 1.12
CA ALA A 7 -3.22 2.48 2.13
C ALA A 7 -3.14 3.98 1.84
N SER A 8 -3.29 4.79 2.89
CA SER A 8 -3.21 6.25 2.85
C SER A 8 -3.07 6.85 4.25
N ASP A 9 -2.65 8.11 4.33
CA ASP A 9 -2.65 8.92 5.56
C ASP A 9 -3.98 8.84 6.33
N SER A 10 -5.10 8.92 5.63
CA SER A 10 -6.44 8.81 6.23
C SER A 10 -6.82 7.41 6.69
N LEU A 11 -6.08 6.38 6.24
CA LEU A 11 -6.27 4.97 6.62
C LEU A 11 -5.26 4.50 7.69
N GLY A 12 -4.49 5.42 8.28
CA GLY A 12 -3.62 5.14 9.43
C GLY A 12 -2.20 4.72 9.07
N THR A 13 -1.78 4.89 7.82
CA THR A 13 -0.40 4.67 7.36
C THR A 13 0.09 5.86 6.57
N ARG A 14 1.38 5.90 6.22
CA ARG A 14 2.04 7.03 5.55
C ARG A 14 2.52 6.59 4.19
N SER A 15 1.57 6.32 3.31
CA SER A 15 1.82 5.82 1.96
C SER A 15 0.67 6.19 1.04
N MET A 16 0.77 5.78 -0.23
CA MET A 16 -0.35 5.80 -1.14
C MET A 16 -0.36 4.47 -1.88
N ALA A 17 -1.37 3.64 -1.66
CA ALA A 17 -1.62 2.44 -2.46
C ALA A 17 -3.08 2.42 -2.89
N THR A 18 -3.33 2.35 -4.20
CA THR A 18 -4.69 2.41 -4.76
C THR A 18 -4.93 1.30 -5.76
N TYR A 19 -6.02 0.55 -5.57
CA TYR A 19 -6.50 -0.40 -6.55
C TYR A 19 -7.62 0.23 -7.39
N VAL A 20 -7.46 0.19 -8.70
CA VAL A 20 -8.47 0.61 -9.66
C VAL A 20 -8.94 -0.60 -10.44
N GLU A 21 -10.24 -0.82 -10.43
CA GLU A 21 -10.89 -1.91 -11.16
C GLU A 21 -11.73 -1.31 -12.28
N SER A 22 -11.44 -1.70 -13.52
CA SER A 22 -12.22 -1.30 -14.67
C SER A 22 -12.45 -2.51 -15.56
N GLU A 23 -13.72 -2.85 -15.78
CA GLU A 23 -14.11 -4.07 -16.52
C GLU A 23 -13.41 -5.30 -15.94
N ASN A 24 -12.59 -5.98 -16.72
CA ASN A 24 -11.81 -7.16 -16.32
C ASN A 24 -10.32 -6.85 -16.09
N ILE A 25 -9.97 -5.58 -15.86
CA ILE A 25 -8.59 -5.14 -15.65
C ILE A 25 -8.46 -4.55 -14.24
N GLY A 26 -7.57 -5.14 -13.45
CA GLY A 26 -7.08 -4.58 -12.19
C GLY A 26 -5.80 -3.77 -12.43
N ILE A 27 -5.76 -2.55 -11.88
CA ILE A 27 -4.59 -1.69 -11.87
C ILE A 27 -4.23 -1.40 -10.42
N LEU A 28 -3.00 -1.71 -10.02
CA LEU A 28 -2.50 -1.40 -8.69
C LEU A 28 -1.44 -0.30 -8.79
N ILE A 29 -1.68 0.81 -8.10
CA ILE A 29 -0.82 1.99 -8.11
C ILE A 29 -0.12 2.08 -6.77
N ASP A 30 1.21 2.22 -6.81
CA ASP A 30 2.11 2.43 -5.69
C ASP A 30 1.92 1.39 -4.56
N PRO A 31 2.21 0.10 -4.82
CA PRO A 31 1.86 -0.99 -3.91
C PRO A 31 2.80 -1.11 -2.70
N ALA A 32 2.81 -0.10 -1.84
CA ALA A 32 3.58 -0.12 -0.60
C ALA A 32 2.83 0.51 0.57
N VAL A 33 3.35 0.24 1.77
CA VAL A 33 2.80 0.77 3.02
C VAL A 33 3.91 1.06 4.01
N ALA A 34 3.88 2.26 4.57
CA ALA A 34 4.90 2.73 5.52
C ALA A 34 4.27 3.37 6.75
N LEU A 35 5.07 3.49 7.81
CA LEU A 35 4.77 4.23 9.03
C LEU A 35 5.94 5.18 9.29
N SER A 36 5.67 6.28 10.00
CA SER A 36 6.78 7.11 10.50
C SER A 36 7.53 6.35 11.59
N PRO A 37 8.87 6.22 11.54
CA PRO A 37 9.63 5.53 12.57
C PRO A 37 9.52 6.22 13.93
N SER A 38 9.23 7.52 13.94
CA SER A 38 8.90 8.28 15.14
C SER A 38 7.87 9.37 14.84
N ARG A 39 6.92 9.59 15.76
CA ARG A 39 5.95 10.68 15.70
C ARG A 39 5.83 11.28 17.09
N PHE A 40 6.10 12.58 17.21
CA PHE A 40 6.19 13.26 18.52
C PHE A 40 7.17 12.58 19.49
N ASN A 41 8.29 12.07 18.97
CA ASN A 41 9.29 11.29 19.71
C ASN A 41 8.78 9.97 20.31
N LEU A 42 7.64 9.47 19.82
CA LEU A 42 7.11 8.16 20.18
C LEU A 42 7.28 7.18 19.00
N PRO A 43 7.55 5.89 19.25
CA PRO A 43 7.51 4.88 18.21
C PRO A 43 6.06 4.67 17.71
N PRO A 44 5.87 3.97 16.57
CA PRO A 44 4.54 3.56 16.14
C PRO A 44 3.79 2.83 17.24
N HIS A 45 2.52 3.17 17.41
CA HIS A 45 1.64 2.45 18.31
C HIS A 45 1.44 1.01 17.80
N PRO A 46 1.26 -0.01 18.66
CA PRO A 46 1.01 -1.39 18.21
C PRO A 46 -0.14 -1.53 17.19
N LEU A 47 -1.19 -0.71 17.33
CA LEU A 47 -2.29 -0.68 16.36
C LEU A 47 -1.89 -0.13 14.99
N GLU A 48 -0.93 0.79 14.91
CA GLU A 48 -0.39 1.28 13.63
C GLU A 48 0.42 0.17 12.95
N LEU A 49 1.22 -0.59 13.71
CA LEU A 49 1.96 -1.75 13.20
C LEU A 49 1.02 -2.82 12.64
N GLN A 50 -0.03 -3.17 13.40
CA GLN A 50 -1.06 -4.10 12.94
C GLN A 50 -1.73 -3.59 11.65
N ARG A 51 -2.11 -2.30 11.60
CA ARG A 51 -2.73 -1.70 10.41
C ARG A 51 -1.80 -1.75 9.20
N LYS A 52 -0.50 -1.52 9.37
CA LYS A 52 0.50 -1.66 8.30
C LYS A 52 0.50 -3.10 7.75
N GLU A 53 0.50 -4.11 8.60
CA GLU A 53 0.46 -5.52 8.17
C GLU A 53 -0.84 -5.87 7.44
N GLU A 54 -1.99 -5.43 7.97
CA GLU A 54 -3.30 -5.62 7.32
C GLU A 54 -3.34 -5.04 5.90
N GLN A 55 -2.82 -3.82 5.75
CA GLN A 55 -2.78 -3.15 4.45
C GLN A 55 -1.76 -3.78 3.51
N LEU A 56 -0.60 -4.22 4.00
CA LEU A 56 0.38 -4.94 3.19
C LEU A 56 -0.23 -6.23 2.64
N ASN A 57 -0.96 -6.99 3.46
CA ASN A 57 -1.65 -8.20 3.02
C ASN A 57 -2.73 -7.87 1.98
N LEU A 58 -3.50 -6.80 2.17
CA LEU A 58 -4.49 -6.36 1.20
C LEU A 58 -3.84 -5.95 -0.15
N ILE A 59 -2.70 -5.26 -0.11
CA ILE A 59 -1.91 -4.89 -1.29
C ILE A 59 -1.46 -6.15 -2.03
N LYS A 60 -0.91 -7.16 -1.33
CA LYS A 60 -0.50 -8.44 -1.92
C LYS A 60 -1.67 -9.17 -2.58
N GLU A 61 -2.83 -9.21 -1.94
CA GLU A 61 -4.03 -9.81 -2.52
C GLU A 61 -4.51 -9.06 -3.76
N LYS A 62 -4.42 -7.73 -3.76
CA LYS A 62 -4.76 -6.91 -4.94
C LYS A 62 -3.72 -6.99 -6.05
N ALA A 63 -2.46 -7.19 -5.73
CA ALA A 63 -1.41 -7.43 -6.71
C ALA A 63 -1.71 -8.70 -7.54
N LYS A 64 -2.14 -9.79 -6.89
CA LYS A 64 -2.56 -11.03 -7.59
C LYS A 64 -3.74 -10.84 -8.54
N GLN A 65 -4.55 -9.81 -8.32
CA GLN A 65 -5.74 -9.49 -9.12
C GLN A 65 -5.46 -8.41 -10.18
N SER A 66 -4.25 -7.84 -10.18
CA SER A 66 -3.87 -6.75 -11.08
C SER A 66 -3.16 -7.28 -12.31
N SER A 67 -3.57 -6.76 -13.47
CA SER A 67 -2.87 -6.96 -14.74
C SER A 67 -1.80 -5.89 -14.97
N ILE A 68 -1.90 -4.76 -14.26
CA ILE A 68 -1.01 -3.61 -14.38
C ILE A 68 -0.60 -3.16 -12.98
N ILE A 69 0.70 -2.96 -12.79
CA ILE A 69 1.25 -2.30 -11.60
C ILE A 69 1.95 -1.03 -12.04
N ILE A 70 1.63 0.07 -11.36
CA ILE A 70 2.21 1.38 -11.61
C ILE A 70 3.00 1.78 -10.38
N ILE A 71 4.26 2.15 -10.57
CA ILE A 71 5.09 2.81 -9.57
C ILE A 71 5.30 4.23 -10.07
N THR A 72 4.78 5.21 -9.36
CA THR A 72 4.88 6.63 -9.74
C THR A 72 6.29 7.16 -9.51
N HIS A 73 6.92 6.74 -8.42
CA HIS A 73 8.31 7.07 -8.07
C HIS A 73 8.86 6.09 -6.99
N TYR A 74 10.15 6.19 -6.70
CA TYR A 74 10.90 5.18 -5.94
C TYR A 74 11.14 5.54 -4.46
N HIS A 75 10.17 6.17 -3.79
CA HIS A 75 10.18 6.22 -2.33
C HIS A 75 9.57 4.94 -1.75
N TYR A 76 10.03 4.50 -0.56
CA TYR A 76 9.65 3.21 0.01
C TYR A 76 8.22 3.12 0.54
N ASP A 77 7.51 4.25 0.55
CA ASP A 77 6.08 4.33 0.79
C ASP A 77 5.24 4.17 -0.50
N HIS A 78 5.88 4.09 -1.67
CA HIS A 78 5.24 3.84 -2.98
C HIS A 78 5.67 2.51 -3.62
N HIS A 79 6.84 1.98 -3.24
CA HIS A 79 7.29 0.65 -3.65
C HIS A 79 7.98 -0.07 -2.49
N ASN A 80 7.93 -1.40 -2.48
CA ASN A 80 8.53 -2.20 -1.41
C ASN A 80 9.55 -3.19 -1.96
N PRO A 81 10.86 -2.89 -1.89
CA PRO A 81 11.91 -3.76 -2.43
C PRO A 81 12.04 -5.09 -1.69
N ASP A 82 11.54 -5.17 -0.45
CA ASP A 82 11.57 -6.40 0.36
C ASP A 82 10.41 -7.35 0.04
N GLU A 83 9.42 -6.91 -0.75
CA GLU A 83 8.19 -7.65 -1.06
C GLU A 83 8.04 -7.90 -2.56
N LEU A 84 9.04 -8.55 -3.15
CA LEU A 84 9.12 -8.81 -4.59
C LEU A 84 7.89 -9.55 -5.16
N SER A 85 7.16 -10.33 -4.35
CA SER A 85 5.95 -11.04 -4.80
C SER A 85 4.79 -10.12 -5.18
N ILE A 86 4.90 -8.82 -4.91
CA ILE A 86 3.93 -7.81 -5.32
C ILE A 86 4.02 -7.53 -6.82
N TYR A 87 5.20 -7.64 -7.42
CA TYR A 87 5.50 -7.22 -8.79
C TYR A 87 5.58 -8.40 -9.75
#